data_AF-A0A2U9IC33-F1
#
_entry.id   AF-A0A2U9IC33-F1
#
_cell.length_a   1.000
_cell.length_b   1.000
_cell.length_c   1.000
_cell.angle_alpha   90.00
_cell.angle_beta   90.00
_cell.angle_gamma   90.00
#
_symmetry.space_group_name_H-M   'P 1'
#
loop_
_entity.id
_entity.type
_entity.pdbx_description
1 polymer ?
#
loop_
_entity_poly.entity_id
_entity_poly.type
_entity_poly.pdbx_seq_one_letter_code
_entity_poly.pdbx_strand_id
1 'polypeptide(L)'
;MDYRQLLIASNPFDRLDAWFKTKWILDNNVLTKEDLIGLKEKFLELLNDSDETVRLHAWQQTPFLLENGIIDYSDIDKYKTNLILSLKDGSLEAWLLVNDLYLGKIITKEDVDNVINTFISMLKGNELDRIAVWSLVPNMLKNSLISAEIIMDLKKYVLDLLDFDDYNIQFNVLFLIVDLYRSKVITRDEIQSRVDKIKEIMSDERFNEFLRLYEKNSRDLDELIIM
;
A
#
# COMPACT_ATOMS: atom_id res chain seq x y z
N MET A 1 -27.13 13.05 -12.07
CA MET A 1 -26.20 13.44 -10.98
C MET A 1 -25.37 14.59 -11.52
N ASP A 2 -25.33 15.73 -10.83
CA ASP A 2 -24.52 16.87 -11.25
C ASP A 2 -23.12 16.75 -10.65
N TYR A 3 -22.17 16.27 -11.44
CA TYR A 3 -20.79 16.06 -10.99
C TYR A 3 -20.09 17.37 -10.64
N ARG A 4 -20.46 18.50 -11.27
CA ARG A 4 -19.88 19.79 -10.93
C ARG A 4 -20.20 20.17 -9.49
N GLN A 5 -21.43 19.93 -9.04
CA GLN A 5 -21.85 20.17 -7.66
C GLN A 5 -21.15 19.23 -6.68
N LEU A 6 -20.95 17.96 -7.04
CA LEU A 6 -20.25 17.02 -6.18
C LEU A 6 -18.77 17.39 -6.01
N LEU A 7 -18.07 17.78 -7.09
CA LEU A 7 -16.65 18.19 -7.05
C LEU A 7 -16.37 19.40 -6.15
N ILE A 8 -17.40 20.18 -5.80
CA ILE A 8 -17.32 21.32 -4.88
C ILE A 8 -18.15 21.15 -3.61
N ALA A 9 -18.65 19.94 -3.35
CA ALA A 9 -19.52 19.68 -2.22
C ALA A 9 -18.85 20.05 -0.89
N SER A 10 -19.65 20.55 0.05
CA SER A 10 -19.17 20.87 1.40
C SER A 10 -18.83 19.62 2.21
N ASN A 11 -19.48 18.49 1.92
CA ASN A 11 -19.12 17.21 2.50
C ASN A 11 -17.84 16.69 1.82
N PRO A 12 -16.76 16.44 2.57
CA PRO A 12 -15.49 16.03 1.98
C PRO A 12 -15.54 14.63 1.33
N PHE A 13 -16.38 13.71 1.83
CA PHE A 13 -16.53 12.37 1.27
C PHE A 13 -17.24 12.39 -0.09
N ASP A 14 -18.35 13.14 -0.21
CA ASP A 14 -19.04 13.31 -1.50
C ASP A 14 -18.13 13.95 -2.54
N ARG A 15 -17.35 14.95 -2.09
CA ARG A 15 -16.38 15.63 -2.93
C ARG A 15 -15.26 14.71 -3.37
N LEU A 16 -14.69 13.93 -2.45
CA LEU A 16 -13.64 12.96 -2.72
C LEU A 16 -14.10 11.89 -3.71
N ASP A 17 -15.29 11.30 -3.50
CA ASP A 17 -15.89 10.32 -4.42
C ASP A 17 -16.03 10.86 -5.84
N ALA A 18 -16.42 12.13 -5.99
CA ALA A 18 -16.49 12.78 -7.30
C ALA A 18 -15.09 12.94 -7.94
N TRP A 19 -14.07 13.31 -7.17
CA TRP A 19 -12.69 13.42 -7.67
C TRP A 19 -12.09 12.05 -8.04
N PHE A 20 -12.45 10.95 -7.37
CA PHE A 20 -12.06 9.60 -7.82
C PHE A 20 -12.67 9.22 -9.16
N LYS A 21 -13.85 9.75 -9.47
CA LYS A 21 -14.54 9.52 -10.74
C LYS A 21 -14.01 10.39 -11.88
N THR A 22 -12.95 11.18 -11.67
CA THR A 22 -12.39 12.09 -12.69
C THR A 22 -12.08 11.39 -14.00
N LYS A 23 -11.50 10.18 -13.97
CA LYS A 23 -11.27 9.39 -15.20
C LYS A 23 -12.56 9.15 -15.96
N TRP A 24 -13.59 8.65 -15.27
CA TRP A 24 -14.88 8.39 -15.88
C TRP A 24 -15.55 9.68 -16.39
N ILE A 25 -15.45 10.79 -15.65
CA ILE A 25 -15.97 12.10 -16.03
C ILE A 25 -15.35 12.56 -17.36
N LEU A 26 -14.03 12.45 -17.49
CA LEU A 26 -13.29 12.80 -18.70
C LEU A 26 -13.64 11.85 -19.87
N ASP A 27 -13.57 10.54 -19.64
CA ASP A 27 -13.82 9.52 -20.66
C ASP A 27 -15.24 9.63 -21.26
N ASN A 28 -16.20 10.14 -20.48
CA ASN A 28 -17.61 10.30 -20.89
C ASN A 28 -17.99 11.75 -21.25
N ASN A 29 -17.02 12.67 -21.32
CA ASN A 29 -17.26 14.09 -21.63
C ASN A 29 -18.31 14.75 -20.72
N VAL A 30 -18.39 14.33 -19.45
CA VAL A 30 -19.30 14.93 -18.47
C VAL A 30 -18.83 16.32 -18.05
N LEU A 31 -17.50 16.48 -17.92
CA LEU A 31 -16.80 17.74 -17.76
C LEU A 31 -15.50 17.69 -18.59
N THR A 32 -15.03 18.85 -19.01
CA THR A 32 -13.74 18.99 -19.70
C THR A 32 -12.59 19.03 -18.69
N LYS A 33 -11.36 18.87 -19.19
CA LYS A 33 -10.15 19.09 -18.37
C LYS A 33 -10.11 20.52 -17.81
N GLU A 34 -10.49 21.50 -18.62
CA GLU A 34 -10.51 22.92 -18.26
C GLU A 34 -11.52 23.18 -17.14
N ASP A 35 -12.69 22.51 -17.16
CA ASP A 35 -13.64 22.58 -16.06
C ASP A 35 -13.02 22.09 -14.75
N LEU A 36 -12.31 20.95 -14.79
CA LEU A 36 -11.67 20.38 -13.59
C LEU A 36 -10.52 21.25 -13.06
N ILE A 37 -9.70 21.81 -13.95
CA ILE A 37 -8.68 22.81 -13.57
C ILE A 37 -9.33 23.99 -12.85
N GLY A 38 -10.47 24.46 -13.36
CA GLY A 38 -11.25 25.53 -12.73
C GLY A 38 -11.81 25.20 -11.34
N LEU A 39 -11.84 23.92 -10.96
CA LEU A 39 -12.33 23.43 -9.66
C LEU A 39 -11.21 22.89 -8.76
N LYS A 40 -9.95 22.86 -9.21
CA LYS A 40 -8.86 22.15 -8.55
C LYS A 40 -8.63 22.55 -7.09
N GLU A 41 -8.87 23.81 -6.72
CA GLU A 41 -8.73 24.26 -5.33
C GLU A 41 -9.61 23.45 -4.36
N LYS A 42 -10.78 22.98 -4.81
CA LYS A 42 -11.66 22.13 -4.00
C LYS A 42 -11.11 20.71 -3.81
N PHE A 43 -10.32 20.21 -4.75
CA PHE A 43 -9.52 19.01 -4.53
C PHE A 43 -8.38 19.27 -3.55
N LEU A 44 -7.63 20.36 -3.74
CA LEU A 44 -6.47 20.69 -2.91
C LEU A 44 -6.81 20.86 -1.43
N GLU A 45 -8.02 21.33 -1.10
CA GLU A 45 -8.56 21.33 0.26
C GLU A 45 -8.57 19.91 0.89
N LEU A 46 -8.84 18.86 0.12
CA LEU A 46 -8.88 17.47 0.60
C LEU A 46 -7.49 16.94 0.99
N LEU A 47 -6.42 17.40 0.34
CA LEU A 47 -5.03 17.00 0.67
C LEU A 47 -4.60 17.41 2.09
N ASN A 48 -5.41 18.26 2.74
CA ASN A 48 -5.21 18.76 4.08
C ASN A 48 -6.43 18.59 4.98
N ASP A 49 -7.34 17.68 4.64
CA ASP A 49 -8.52 17.45 5.45
C ASP A 49 -8.13 16.96 6.85
N SER A 50 -8.92 17.36 7.85
CA SER A 50 -8.75 16.91 9.24
C SER A 50 -8.98 15.41 9.38
N ASP A 51 -9.85 14.83 8.54
CA ASP A 51 -10.05 13.40 8.47
C ASP A 51 -8.91 12.75 7.68
N GLU A 52 -8.14 11.87 8.32
CA GLU A 52 -7.01 11.18 7.69
C GLU A 52 -7.43 10.30 6.52
N THR A 53 -8.59 9.64 6.61
CA THR A 53 -9.09 8.79 5.53
C THR A 53 -9.31 9.63 4.29
N VAL A 54 -10.02 10.75 4.43
CA VAL A 54 -10.25 11.69 3.33
C VAL A 54 -8.93 12.17 2.74
N ARG A 55 -8.01 12.60 3.61
CA ARG A 55 -6.72 13.16 3.21
C ARG A 55 -5.87 12.17 2.43
N LEU A 56 -5.70 10.94 2.92
CA LEU A 56 -4.87 9.92 2.28
C LEU A 56 -5.46 9.44 0.95
N HIS A 57 -6.78 9.29 0.88
CA HIS A 57 -7.45 8.96 -0.38
C HIS A 57 -7.35 10.10 -1.40
N ALA A 58 -7.34 11.37 -0.97
CA ALA A 58 -7.02 12.47 -1.87
C ALA A 58 -5.59 12.34 -2.40
N TRP A 59 -4.60 12.05 -1.55
CA TRP A 59 -3.22 11.78 -1.98
C TRP A 59 -3.10 10.61 -2.95
N GLN A 60 -3.88 9.54 -2.77
CA GLN A 60 -3.95 8.41 -3.70
C GLN A 60 -4.38 8.83 -5.12
N GLN A 61 -5.25 9.83 -5.24
CA GLN A 61 -5.75 10.33 -6.52
C GLN A 61 -4.79 11.34 -7.18
N THR A 62 -3.90 11.97 -6.40
CA THR A 62 -2.96 13.00 -6.87
C THR A 62 -2.10 12.58 -8.07
N PRO A 63 -1.49 11.37 -8.14
CA PRO A 63 -0.71 10.94 -9.31
C PRO A 63 -1.50 11.05 -10.63
N PHE A 64 -2.75 10.60 -10.63
CA PHE A 64 -3.62 10.66 -11.80
C PHE A 64 -3.90 12.11 -12.23
N LEU A 65 -4.19 12.99 -11.26
CA LEU A 65 -4.48 14.40 -11.55
C LEU A 65 -3.24 15.17 -12.06
N LEU A 66 -2.04 14.83 -11.57
CA LEU A 66 -0.78 15.34 -12.08
C LEU A 66 -0.50 14.86 -13.51
N GLU A 67 -0.64 13.56 -13.76
CA GLU A 67 -0.41 12.96 -15.08
C GLU A 67 -1.34 13.57 -16.15
N ASN A 68 -2.58 13.87 -15.76
CA ASN A 68 -3.56 14.51 -16.64
C ASN A 68 -3.46 16.04 -16.65
N GLY A 69 -2.54 16.65 -15.89
CA GLY A 69 -2.31 18.09 -15.82
C GLY A 69 -3.53 18.88 -15.34
N ILE A 70 -4.31 18.30 -14.43
CA ILE A 70 -5.43 18.97 -13.74
C ILE A 70 -4.89 19.78 -12.55
N ILE A 71 -3.84 19.26 -11.91
CA ILE A 71 -3.01 19.94 -10.91
C ILE A 71 -1.55 19.86 -11.33
N ASP A 72 -0.71 20.66 -10.67
CA ASP A 72 0.74 20.63 -10.82
C ASP A 72 1.45 20.41 -9.47
N TYR A 73 2.78 20.22 -9.50
CA TYR A 73 3.56 19.98 -8.28
C TYR A 73 3.56 21.18 -7.32
N SER A 74 3.41 22.41 -7.82
CA SER A 74 3.38 23.61 -6.99
C SER A 74 2.08 23.75 -6.20
N ASP A 75 0.98 23.21 -6.75
CA ASP A 75 -0.31 23.15 -6.08
C ASP A 75 -0.27 22.34 -4.78
N ILE A 76 0.54 21.26 -4.77
CA ILE A 76 0.54 20.25 -3.70
C ILE A 76 1.65 20.42 -2.66
N ASP A 77 2.69 21.19 -2.97
CA ASP A 77 3.91 21.30 -2.14
C ASP A 77 3.60 21.75 -0.70
N LYS A 78 2.73 22.76 -0.55
CA LYS A 78 2.27 23.28 0.75
C LYS A 78 1.54 22.24 1.63
N TYR A 79 1.06 21.15 1.06
CA TYR A 79 0.29 20.12 1.78
C TYR A 79 1.13 18.88 2.12
N LYS A 80 2.32 18.73 1.52
CA LYS A 80 3.19 17.55 1.73
C LYS A 80 3.50 17.30 3.19
N THR A 81 3.65 18.35 4.01
CA THR A 81 3.96 18.22 5.44
C THR A 81 3.02 17.26 6.16
N ASN A 82 1.71 17.30 5.89
CA ASN A 82 0.75 16.44 6.59
C ASN A 82 0.73 15.00 6.08
N LEU A 83 1.09 14.77 4.81
CA LEU A 83 1.38 13.44 4.30
C LEU A 83 2.60 12.83 5.01
N ILE A 84 3.68 13.60 5.14
CA ILE A 84 4.91 13.14 5.82
C ILE A 84 4.66 12.89 7.32
N LEU A 85 3.80 13.69 7.96
CA LEU A 85 3.37 13.44 9.34
C LEU A 85 2.63 12.10 9.47
N SER A 86 1.68 11.77 8.59
CA SER A 86 1.02 10.45 8.61
C SER A 86 2.03 9.29 8.45
N LEU A 87 3.05 9.42 7.60
CA LEU A 87 4.12 8.43 7.49
C LEU A 87 4.93 8.31 8.78
N LYS A 88 5.27 9.45 9.39
CA LYS A 88 6.03 9.53 10.64
C LYS A 88 5.29 8.89 11.82
N ASP A 89 3.97 9.09 11.88
CA ASP A 89 3.09 8.57 12.92
C ASP A 89 2.76 7.08 12.73
N GLY A 90 3.18 6.49 11.61
CA GLY A 90 3.04 5.06 11.34
C GLY A 90 1.69 4.68 10.76
N SER A 91 1.00 5.60 10.08
CA SER A 91 -0.22 5.28 9.33
C SER A 91 0.08 4.24 8.25
N LEU A 92 -0.52 3.06 8.35
CA LEU A 92 -0.36 1.99 7.38
C LEU A 92 -0.87 2.43 6.00
N GLU A 93 -2.02 3.09 5.96
CA GLU A 93 -2.63 3.64 4.75
C GLU A 93 -1.69 4.63 4.06
N ALA A 94 -0.98 5.49 4.81
CA ALA A 94 0.00 6.39 4.22
C ALA A 94 1.19 5.61 3.62
N TRP A 95 1.70 4.59 4.32
CA TRP A 95 2.79 3.75 3.82
C TRP A 95 2.42 2.94 2.58
N LEU A 96 1.17 2.49 2.45
CA LEU A 96 0.66 1.82 1.24
C LEU A 96 0.77 2.71 -0.01
N LEU A 97 0.70 4.04 0.15
CA LEU A 97 0.78 4.99 -0.97
C LEU A 97 2.22 5.32 -1.39
N VAL A 98 3.23 5.01 -0.58
CA VAL A 98 4.61 5.50 -0.78
C VAL A 98 5.16 5.13 -2.16
N ASN A 99 4.91 3.91 -2.65
CA ASN A 99 5.38 3.52 -3.97
C ASN A 99 4.82 4.41 -5.07
N ASP A 100 3.51 4.64 -5.07
CA ASP A 100 2.82 5.37 -6.14
C ASP A 100 3.16 6.87 -6.06
N LEU A 101 3.24 7.41 -4.85
CA LEU A 101 3.66 8.79 -4.62
C LEU A 101 5.13 9.01 -5.01
N TYR A 102 6.01 8.04 -4.79
CA TYR A 102 7.41 8.10 -5.20
C TYR A 102 7.56 8.01 -6.73
N LEU A 103 6.88 7.05 -7.38
CA LEU A 103 6.89 6.92 -8.84
C LEU A 103 6.27 8.15 -9.53
N GLY A 104 5.23 8.73 -8.91
CA GLY A 104 4.63 10.01 -9.32
C GLY A 104 5.47 11.24 -8.99
N LYS A 105 6.66 11.08 -8.36
CA LYS A 105 7.57 12.15 -7.92
C LYS A 105 6.92 13.17 -6.97
N ILE A 106 5.86 12.79 -6.28
CA ILE A 106 5.17 13.60 -5.28
C ILE A 106 6.01 13.65 -4.00
N ILE A 107 6.56 12.50 -3.61
CA ILE A 107 7.56 12.39 -2.56
C ILE A 107 8.91 12.00 -3.14
N THR A 108 9.96 12.41 -2.46
CA THR A 108 11.35 12.12 -2.82
C THR A 108 11.90 10.99 -1.95
N LYS A 109 13.09 10.51 -2.31
CA LYS A 109 13.83 9.58 -1.42
C LYS A 109 14.16 10.23 -0.08
N GLU A 110 14.54 11.51 -0.07
CA GLU A 110 14.85 12.25 1.16
C GLU A 110 13.63 12.33 2.09
N ASP A 111 12.44 12.58 1.53
CA ASP A 111 11.18 12.57 2.29
C ASP A 111 10.98 11.23 3.02
N VAL A 112 11.24 10.10 2.35
CA VAL A 112 11.12 8.76 2.93
C VAL A 112 12.24 8.48 3.93
N ASP A 113 13.49 8.82 3.61
CA ASP A 113 14.66 8.61 4.48
C ASP A 113 14.46 9.32 5.85
N ASN A 114 13.80 10.49 5.86
CA ASN A 114 13.48 11.22 7.09
C ASN A 114 12.51 10.49 8.03
N VAL A 115 11.71 9.55 7.52
CA VAL A 115 10.70 8.80 8.28
C VAL A 115 10.89 7.27 8.23
N ILE A 116 11.96 6.78 7.60
CA ILE A 116 12.18 5.35 7.36
C ILE A 116 12.26 4.51 8.64
N ASN A 117 12.70 5.12 9.75
CA ASN A 117 12.74 4.44 11.05
C ASN A 117 11.35 4.02 11.54
N THR A 118 10.30 4.77 11.19
CA THR A 118 8.92 4.39 11.49
C THR A 118 8.54 3.11 10.73
N PHE A 119 8.81 3.05 9.42
CA PHE A 119 8.58 1.84 8.61
C PHE A 119 9.36 0.63 9.14
N ILE A 120 10.64 0.83 9.51
CA ILE A 120 11.47 -0.21 10.12
C ILE A 120 10.88 -0.71 11.45
N SER A 121 10.28 0.18 12.24
CA SER A 121 9.57 -0.19 13.47
C SER A 121 8.30 -1.00 13.15
N MET A 122 7.55 -0.61 12.13
CA MET A 122 6.34 -1.31 11.69
C MET A 122 6.64 -2.75 11.20
N LEU A 123 7.78 -2.97 10.53
CA LEU A 123 8.23 -4.33 10.15
C LEU A 123 8.44 -5.28 11.34
N LYS A 124 8.63 -4.72 12.56
CA LYS A 124 8.82 -5.45 13.82
C LYS A 124 7.56 -5.47 14.69
N GLY A 125 6.52 -4.71 14.31
CA GLY A 125 5.39 -4.32 15.15
C GLY A 125 4.33 -5.42 15.34
N ASN A 126 3.08 -5.01 15.54
CA ASN A 126 1.94 -5.92 15.72
C ASN A 126 1.83 -6.90 14.54
N GLU A 127 1.40 -8.13 14.82
CA GLU A 127 1.24 -9.22 13.85
C GLU A 127 0.38 -8.85 12.63
N LEU A 128 -0.75 -8.16 12.85
CA LEU A 128 -1.70 -7.84 11.79
C LEU A 128 -1.13 -6.81 10.82
N ASP A 129 -0.48 -5.77 11.35
CA ASP A 129 0.12 -4.71 10.54
C ASP A 129 1.37 -5.20 9.81
N ARG A 130 2.13 -6.14 10.41
CA ARG A 130 3.35 -6.68 9.80
C ARG A 130 3.09 -7.29 8.42
N ILE A 131 1.99 -8.02 8.21
CA ILE A 131 1.69 -8.63 6.91
C ILE A 131 1.63 -7.56 5.81
N ALA A 132 0.84 -6.50 6.05
CA ALA A 132 0.68 -5.41 5.11
C ALA A 132 1.99 -4.64 4.91
N VAL A 133 2.73 -4.35 5.97
CA VAL A 133 4.00 -3.62 5.88
C VAL A 133 5.07 -4.42 5.12
N TRP A 134 5.18 -5.72 5.39
CA TRP A 134 6.10 -6.60 4.68
C TRP A 134 5.75 -6.74 3.19
N SER A 135 4.46 -6.67 2.83
CA SER A 135 4.05 -6.67 1.41
C SER A 135 4.60 -5.48 0.61
N LEU A 136 4.99 -4.38 1.29
CA LEU A 136 5.57 -3.20 0.67
C LEU A 136 7.08 -3.33 0.41
N VAL A 137 7.78 -4.19 1.14
CA VAL A 137 9.25 -4.34 1.09
C VAL A 137 9.80 -4.57 -0.32
N PRO A 138 9.20 -5.41 -1.19
CA PRO A 138 9.66 -5.57 -2.57
C PRO A 138 9.78 -4.24 -3.34
N ASN A 139 8.74 -3.39 -3.26
CA ASN A 139 8.73 -2.09 -3.93
C ASN A 139 9.70 -1.11 -3.28
N MET A 140 9.80 -1.14 -1.95
CA MET A 140 10.75 -0.30 -1.21
C MET A 140 12.20 -0.61 -1.60
N LEU A 141 12.57 -1.89 -1.76
CA LEU A 141 13.89 -2.31 -2.22
C LEU A 141 14.11 -1.98 -3.69
N LYS A 142 13.14 -2.30 -4.57
CA LYS A 142 13.20 -2.02 -6.00
C LYS A 142 13.45 -0.53 -6.29
N ASN A 143 12.85 0.35 -5.50
CA ASN A 143 12.97 1.80 -5.62
C ASN A 143 14.10 2.40 -4.75
N SER A 144 14.93 1.56 -4.11
CA SER A 144 16.02 2.01 -3.22
C SER A 144 15.55 2.95 -2.08
N LEU A 145 14.32 2.78 -1.63
CA LEU A 145 13.73 3.49 -0.48
C LEU A 145 14.12 2.86 0.86
N ILE A 146 14.53 1.59 0.83
CA ILE A 146 15.16 0.90 1.95
C ILE A 146 16.34 0.07 1.43
N SER A 147 17.36 -0.13 2.26
CA SER A 147 18.53 -0.94 1.89
C SER A 147 18.28 -2.42 2.16
N ALA A 148 18.91 -3.29 1.35
CA ALA A 148 18.81 -4.73 1.55
C ALA A 148 19.45 -5.17 2.87
N GLU A 149 20.50 -4.48 3.31
CA GLU A 149 21.19 -4.73 4.58
C GLU A 149 20.25 -4.59 5.78
N ILE A 150 19.44 -3.54 5.80
CA ILE A 150 18.42 -3.35 6.84
C ILE A 150 17.43 -4.51 6.82
N ILE A 151 16.95 -4.90 5.64
CA ILE A 151 15.96 -5.97 5.51
C ILE A 151 16.51 -7.33 5.97
N MET A 152 17.78 -7.64 5.68
CA MET A 152 18.41 -8.90 6.10
C MET A 152 18.23 -9.18 7.60
N ASP A 153 18.44 -8.17 8.45
CA ASP A 153 18.32 -8.31 9.91
C ASP A 153 16.86 -8.43 10.40
N LEU A 154 15.89 -8.12 9.54
CA LEU A 154 14.47 -8.06 9.89
C LEU A 154 13.66 -9.26 9.41
N LYS A 155 14.16 -10.06 8.46
CA LYS A 155 13.38 -11.18 7.87
C LYS A 155 12.80 -12.16 8.90
N LYS A 156 13.47 -12.34 10.05
CA LYS A 156 12.93 -13.14 11.16
C LYS A 156 11.52 -12.70 11.58
N TYR A 157 11.22 -11.39 11.57
CA TYR A 157 9.93 -10.88 12.04
C TYR A 157 8.75 -11.26 11.15
N VAL A 158 8.97 -11.52 9.85
CA VAL A 158 7.91 -12.06 8.96
C VAL A 158 7.86 -13.58 9.01
N LEU A 159 9.00 -14.25 9.15
CA LEU A 159 9.03 -15.71 9.27
C LEU A 159 8.41 -16.21 10.59
N ASP A 160 8.55 -15.46 11.67
CA ASP A 160 7.95 -15.78 12.97
C ASP A 160 6.41 -15.66 12.96
N LEU A 161 5.81 -15.02 11.93
CA LEU A 161 4.34 -15.00 11.79
C LEU A 161 3.75 -16.37 11.41
N LEU A 162 4.58 -17.31 10.92
CA LEU A 162 4.15 -18.70 10.68
C LEU A 162 3.86 -19.45 11.99
N ASP A 163 4.43 -18.99 13.10
CA ASP A 163 4.27 -19.61 14.42
C ASP A 163 3.11 -18.99 15.21
N PHE A 164 2.34 -18.08 14.61
CA PHE A 164 1.24 -17.38 15.28
C PHE A 164 0.00 -18.27 15.43
N ASP A 165 -0.71 -18.22 16.56
CA ASP A 165 -1.83 -19.13 16.83
C ASP A 165 -3.06 -18.92 15.92
N ASP A 166 -3.26 -17.70 15.40
CA ASP A 166 -4.37 -17.41 14.50
C ASP A 166 -4.11 -17.98 13.10
N TYR A 167 -4.98 -18.91 12.72
CA TYR A 167 -4.88 -19.62 11.46
C TYR A 167 -5.10 -18.73 10.22
N ASN A 168 -5.91 -17.66 10.32
CA ASN A 168 -6.09 -16.71 9.23
C ASN A 168 -4.81 -15.88 9.00
N ILE A 169 -4.09 -15.55 10.07
CA ILE A 169 -2.78 -14.90 9.98
C ILE A 169 -1.78 -15.85 9.32
N GLN A 170 -1.69 -17.10 9.78
CA GLN A 170 -0.82 -18.11 9.17
C GLN A 170 -1.10 -18.25 7.66
N PHE A 171 -2.37 -18.32 7.26
CA PHE A 171 -2.78 -18.38 5.86
C PHE A 171 -2.26 -17.20 5.04
N ASN A 172 -2.51 -15.96 5.49
CA ASN A 172 -2.08 -14.76 4.78
C ASN A 172 -0.55 -14.65 4.67
N VAL A 173 0.16 -15.10 5.71
CA VAL A 173 1.63 -15.12 5.76
C VAL A 173 2.21 -16.06 4.71
N LEU A 174 1.55 -17.19 4.41
CA LEU A 174 2.01 -18.11 3.36
C LEU A 174 2.08 -17.44 1.99
N PHE A 175 1.05 -16.68 1.60
CA PHE A 175 1.07 -15.93 0.33
C PHE A 175 2.14 -14.84 0.33
N LEU A 176 2.26 -14.11 1.44
CA LEU A 176 3.28 -13.09 1.59
C LEU A 176 4.70 -13.68 1.45
N ILE A 177 5.00 -14.82 2.08
CA ILE A 177 6.31 -15.47 1.97
C ILE A 177 6.61 -15.86 0.52
N VAL A 178 5.61 -16.38 -0.22
CA VAL A 178 5.75 -16.70 -1.64
C VAL A 178 6.08 -15.44 -2.45
N ASP A 179 5.40 -14.33 -2.19
CA ASP A 179 5.65 -13.07 -2.90
C ASP A 179 7.03 -12.47 -2.55
N LEU A 180 7.43 -12.55 -1.29
CA LEU A 180 8.76 -12.13 -0.83
C LEU A 180 9.87 -13.00 -1.45
N TYR A 181 9.65 -14.31 -1.59
CA TYR A 181 10.57 -15.21 -2.26
C TYR A 181 10.68 -14.91 -3.76
N ARG A 182 9.54 -14.77 -4.46
CA ARG A 182 9.49 -14.40 -5.89
C ARG A 182 10.18 -13.06 -6.16
N SER A 183 10.06 -12.13 -5.21
CA SER A 183 10.72 -10.82 -5.23
C SER A 183 12.18 -10.85 -4.79
N LYS A 184 12.73 -12.04 -4.46
CA LYS A 184 14.10 -12.26 -3.96
C LYS A 184 14.41 -11.51 -2.65
N VAL A 185 13.38 -11.16 -1.89
CA VAL A 185 13.53 -10.56 -0.57
C VAL A 185 13.95 -11.63 0.43
N ILE A 186 13.31 -12.79 0.39
CA ILE A 186 13.67 -13.96 1.21
C ILE A 186 14.24 -15.06 0.30
N THR A 187 15.19 -15.81 0.83
CA THR A 187 15.85 -16.93 0.15
C THR A 187 15.31 -18.27 0.64
N ARG A 188 15.57 -19.33 -0.13
CA ARG A 188 15.20 -20.70 0.25
C ARG A 188 15.83 -21.12 1.57
N ASP A 189 17.11 -20.85 1.78
CA ASP A 189 17.84 -21.23 3.00
C ASP A 189 17.22 -20.61 4.26
N GLU A 190 16.71 -19.38 4.15
CA GLU A 190 16.01 -18.69 5.25
C GLU A 190 14.67 -19.36 5.58
N ILE A 191 13.96 -19.88 4.58
CA ILE A 191 12.65 -20.54 4.78
C ILE A 191 12.82 -22.00 5.21
N GLN A 192 13.96 -22.62 4.92
CA GLN A 192 14.21 -24.05 5.18
C GLN A 192 13.89 -24.47 6.63
N SER A 193 14.16 -23.59 7.59
CA SER A 193 13.88 -23.83 9.02
C SER A 193 12.38 -23.82 9.40
N ARG A 194 11.50 -23.43 8.47
CA ARG A 194 10.04 -23.30 8.68
C ARG A 194 9.23 -24.23 7.78
N VAL A 195 9.86 -25.05 6.94
CA VAL A 195 9.18 -25.94 5.99
C VAL A 195 8.21 -26.90 6.66
N ASP A 196 8.57 -27.46 7.82
CA ASP A 196 7.68 -28.37 8.55
C ASP A 196 6.43 -27.66 9.08
N LYS A 197 6.58 -26.40 9.52
CA LYS A 197 5.45 -25.56 9.94
C LYS A 197 4.54 -25.21 8.76
N ILE A 198 5.12 -24.89 7.60
CA ILE A 198 4.35 -24.62 6.38
C ILE A 198 3.54 -25.87 5.98
N LYS A 199 4.15 -27.06 6.02
CA LYS A 199 3.45 -28.33 5.76
C LYS A 199 2.30 -28.59 6.74
N GLU A 200 2.51 -28.29 8.02
CA GLU A 200 1.47 -28.38 9.06
C GLU A 200 0.26 -27.49 8.70
N ILE A 201 0.51 -26.21 8.39
CA ILE A 201 -0.53 -25.25 8.02
C ILE A 201 -1.31 -25.72 6.77
N MET A 202 -0.60 -26.16 5.73
CA MET A 202 -1.20 -26.64 4.47
C MET A 202 -2.03 -27.92 4.63
N SER A 203 -1.70 -28.75 5.61
CA SER A 203 -2.39 -30.04 5.84
C SER A 203 -3.67 -29.89 6.66
N ASP A 204 -3.91 -28.73 7.26
CA ASP A 204 -5.09 -28.48 8.10
C ASP A 204 -6.35 -28.27 7.23
N GLU A 205 -7.47 -28.86 7.70
CA GLU A 205 -8.72 -28.93 6.97
C GLU A 205 -9.31 -27.54 6.66
N ARG A 206 -9.06 -26.55 7.53
CA ARG A 206 -9.54 -25.17 7.38
C ARG A 206 -8.87 -24.47 6.20
N PHE A 207 -7.56 -24.70 5.98
CA PHE A 207 -6.86 -24.20 4.79
C PHE A 207 -7.43 -24.82 3.54
N ASN A 208 -7.70 -26.13 3.57
CA ASN A 208 -8.28 -26.84 2.44
C ASN A 208 -9.69 -26.33 2.09
N GLU A 209 -10.51 -25.97 3.08
CA GLU A 209 -11.83 -25.39 2.86
C GLU A 209 -11.75 -23.98 2.26
N PHE A 210 -10.88 -23.13 2.80
CA PHE A 210 -10.68 -21.77 2.28
C PHE A 210 -10.06 -21.77 0.87
N LEU A 211 -9.08 -22.64 0.59
CA LEU A 211 -8.48 -22.79 -0.75
C LEU A 211 -9.46 -23.34 -1.79
N ARG A 212 -10.41 -24.19 -1.37
CA ARG A 212 -11.48 -24.68 -2.25
C ARG A 212 -12.38 -23.55 -2.71
N LEU A 213 -12.62 -22.55 -1.86
CA LEU A 213 -13.36 -21.34 -2.20
C LEU A 213 -12.53 -20.38 -3.05
N TYR A 214 -11.19 -20.41 -2.94
CA TYR A 214 -10.25 -19.51 -3.61
C TYR A 214 -9.57 -20.09 -4.88
N GLU A 215 -10.15 -21.14 -5.49
CA GLU A 215 -9.74 -21.72 -6.80
C GLU A 215 -8.65 -22.81 -6.80
N LYS A 216 -8.94 -23.97 -6.20
CA LYS A 216 -8.57 -25.33 -6.64
C LYS A 216 -7.09 -25.72 -6.88
N ASN A 217 -6.06 -24.85 -6.80
CA ASN A 217 -4.60 -25.15 -6.59
C ASN A 217 -3.65 -23.97 -7.03
N SER A 218 -3.12 -23.16 -6.12
CA SER A 218 -1.83 -22.44 -6.29
C SER A 218 -0.68 -23.45 -6.10
N ARG A 219 -0.50 -24.30 -7.13
CA ARG A 219 -0.08 -25.72 -7.06
C ARG A 219 1.10 -26.00 -6.11
N ASP A 220 0.73 -26.52 -4.95
CA ASP A 220 1.53 -26.95 -3.79
C ASP A 220 2.36 -25.85 -3.09
N LEU A 221 1.96 -24.57 -3.17
CA LEU A 221 2.56 -23.38 -2.50
C LEU A 221 4.09 -23.11 -2.69
N ASP A 222 4.78 -23.39 -3.79
CA ASP A 222 4.40 -23.91 -5.11
C ASP A 222 5.24 -25.19 -5.39
N GLU A 223 4.92 -26.34 -4.77
CA GLU A 223 5.79 -27.48 -4.40
C GLU A 223 6.71 -27.16 -3.20
N LEU A 224 6.20 -26.41 -2.20
CA LEU A 224 6.87 -25.94 -0.98
C LEU A 224 8.17 -25.18 -1.27
N ILE A 225 7.96 -24.11 -2.05
CA ILE A 225 8.96 -23.14 -2.56
C ILE A 225 9.85 -23.74 -3.68
N ILE A 226 10.02 -25.09 -3.70
CA ILE A 226 9.84 -26.10 -4.80
C ILE A 226 10.49 -27.47 -4.38
N MET A 227 11.38 -27.49 -3.36
CA MET A 227 11.81 -28.64 -2.52
C MET A 227 12.69 -28.14 -1.39
#